data_AF-A0A7C4HSK1-F1
#
_entry.id   AF-A0A7C4HSK1-F1
#
_cell.length_a   1.000
_cell.length_b   1.000
_cell.length_c   1.000
_cell.angle_alpha   90.00
_cell.angle_beta   90.00
_cell.angle_gamma   90.00
#
_symmetry.space_group_name_H-M   'P 1'
#
loop_
_entity.id
_entity.type
_entity.pdbx_description
1 polymer ?
#
loop_
_entity_poly.entity_id
_entity_poly.type
_entity_poly.pdbx_seq_one_letter_code
_entity_poly.pdbx_strand_id
1 'polypeptide(L)'
;MSTGGSSEVARLSGLRTDRVIIIAHIICSMTAVLTGLFVVSRLRAGAPWIGTDGVYDLESVATTVIGGTALAGGRGGVWGTLGGVLIFGVLDTLFNHPNVGPFLGRQLIQRLVTSNPSPAYVRRVTAAFDNNGRGVRGDMKAIIKAILLHPEASSADNTGKFTEPALFLTTFARGMNANVTNFRTLTNAGTNMGQRVYFAPSVFNYYSPAYRLNGILAPELQIWSTATALARTNFVATALNGGLPVDLAPYNPYAGNPEALIEVANVRLMGGQMSAEMRQAIREALAPATTATERIRTVIYLIATSMDYQVER
;
A
#
# COMPACT_ATOMS: atom_id res chain seq x y z
N MET A 1 -2.42 -37.07 18.97
CA MET A 1 -3.04 -38.35 18.53
C MET A 1 -4.17 -37.98 17.59
N SER A 2 -4.13 -38.38 16.31
CA SER A 2 -5.21 -38.14 15.37
C SER A 2 -5.91 -39.47 15.07
N THR A 3 -7.19 -39.56 15.43
CA THR A 3 -8.10 -40.51 14.79
C THR A 3 -8.55 -39.80 13.51
N GLY A 4 -8.18 -40.30 12.33
CA GLY A 4 -8.51 -39.66 11.04
C GLY A 4 -10.03 -39.54 10.79
N GLY A 5 -10.42 -39.19 9.56
CA GLY A 5 -11.82 -38.86 9.21
C GLY A 5 -12.87 -39.97 9.34
N SER A 6 -12.50 -41.19 9.78
CA SER A 6 -13.44 -42.27 10.08
C SER A 6 -13.01 -43.02 11.35
N SER A 7 -13.88 -43.03 12.36
CA SER A 7 -13.68 -43.78 13.61
C SER A 7 -13.65 -45.29 13.39
N GLU A 8 -14.37 -45.78 12.37
CA GLU A 8 -14.39 -47.18 11.97
C GLU A 8 -13.04 -47.62 11.43
N VAL A 9 -12.40 -46.81 10.57
CA VAL A 9 -11.06 -47.09 10.02
C VAL A 9 -9.99 -47.03 11.10
N ALA A 10 -10.09 -46.08 12.05
CA ALA A 10 -9.18 -45.98 13.18
C ALA A 10 -9.32 -47.17 14.15
N ARG A 11 -10.55 -47.65 14.38
CA ARG A 11 -10.84 -48.85 15.18
C ARG A 11 -10.30 -50.11 14.50
N LEU A 12 -10.52 -50.25 13.18
CA LEU A 12 -9.98 -51.35 12.37
C LEU A 12 -8.44 -51.35 12.31
N SER A 13 -7.80 -50.18 12.47
CA SER A 13 -6.34 -50.04 12.57
C SER A 13 -5.78 -50.27 13.98
N GLY A 14 -6.60 -50.75 14.93
CA GLY A 14 -6.15 -51.11 16.29
C GLY A 14 -6.04 -49.95 17.28
N LEU A 15 -6.47 -48.73 16.91
CA LEU A 15 -6.46 -47.59 17.82
C LEU A 15 -7.69 -47.61 18.74
N ARG A 16 -7.48 -47.38 20.04
CA ARG A 16 -8.55 -47.26 21.04
C ARG A 16 -9.23 -45.89 20.93
N THR A 17 -10.07 -45.71 19.91
CA THR A 17 -10.77 -44.45 19.58
C THR A 17 -11.50 -43.84 20.78
N ASP A 18 -12.23 -44.64 21.54
CA ASP A 18 -13.10 -44.13 22.62
C ASP A 18 -12.29 -43.48 23.75
N ARG A 19 -11.16 -44.09 24.13
CA ARG A 19 -10.27 -43.52 25.15
C ARG A 19 -9.64 -42.20 24.69
N VAL A 20 -9.25 -42.12 23.42
CA VAL A 20 -8.64 -40.91 22.85
C VAL A 20 -9.65 -39.77 22.82
N ILE A 21 -10.90 -40.03 22.43
CA ILE A 21 -11.98 -39.03 22.40
C ILE A 21 -12.31 -38.54 23.80
N ILE A 22 -12.45 -39.45 24.77
CA ILE A 22 -12.76 -39.10 26.17
C ILE A 22 -11.63 -38.26 26.77
N ILE A 23 -10.37 -38.69 26.63
CA ILE A 23 -9.21 -37.94 27.13
C ILE A 23 -9.14 -36.56 26.48
N ALA A 24 -9.42 -36.43 25.18
CA ALA A 24 -9.44 -35.14 24.50
C ALA A 24 -10.50 -34.18 25.07
N HIS A 25 -11.72 -34.67 25.35
CA HIS A 25 -12.77 -33.84 25.95
C HIS A 25 -12.45 -33.44 27.39
N ILE A 26 -11.83 -34.32 28.17
CA ILE A 26 -11.39 -34.01 29.55
C ILE A 26 -10.33 -32.91 29.51
N ILE A 27 -9.30 -33.05 28.66
CA ILE A 27 -8.23 -32.04 28.52
C ILE A 27 -8.82 -30.70 28.06
N CYS A 28 -9.71 -30.71 27.07
CA CYS A 28 -10.39 -29.50 26.58
C CYS A 28 -11.16 -28.78 27.70
N SER A 29 -11.96 -29.53 28.47
CA SER A 29 -12.75 -29.00 29.59
C SER A 29 -11.85 -28.40 30.68
N MET A 30 -10.76 -29.08 31.04
CA MET A 30 -9.79 -28.56 32.02
C MET A 30 -9.13 -27.27 31.53
N THR A 31 -8.71 -27.21 30.26
CA THR A 31 -8.11 -25.99 29.70
C THR A 31 -9.10 -24.84 29.61
N ALA A 32 -10.37 -25.11 29.29
CA ALA A 32 -11.42 -24.11 29.25
C ALA A 32 -11.66 -23.49 30.64
N VAL A 33 -11.70 -24.32 31.69
CA VAL A 33 -11.84 -23.85 33.08
C VAL A 33 -10.65 -23.00 33.50
N LEU A 34 -9.42 -23.44 33.22
CA LEU A 34 -8.20 -22.69 33.55
C LEU A 34 -8.15 -21.34 32.83
N THR A 35 -8.46 -21.31 31.53
CA THR A 35 -8.51 -20.08 30.73
C THR A 35 -9.61 -19.15 31.23
N GLY A 36 -10.79 -19.67 31.54
CA GLY A 36 -11.89 -18.87 32.12
C GLY A 36 -11.49 -18.22 33.45
N LEU A 37 -10.86 -18.98 34.36
CA LEU A 37 -10.37 -18.44 35.63
C LEU A 37 -9.29 -17.37 35.44
N PHE A 38 -8.37 -17.59 34.49
CA PHE A 38 -7.34 -16.61 34.13
C PHE A 38 -7.95 -15.30 33.61
N VAL A 39 -8.90 -15.37 32.67
CA VAL A 39 -9.56 -14.18 32.10
C VAL A 39 -10.31 -13.41 33.19
N VAL A 40 -11.03 -14.11 34.08
CA VAL A 40 -11.73 -13.49 35.21
C VAL A 40 -10.75 -12.77 36.14
N SER A 41 -9.61 -13.39 36.46
CA SER A 41 -8.57 -12.78 37.30
C SER A 41 -7.98 -11.50 36.70
N ARG A 42 -7.85 -11.45 35.37
CA ARG A 42 -7.29 -10.29 34.66
C ARG A 42 -8.26 -9.11 34.65
N LEU A 43 -9.55 -9.39 34.43
CA LEU A 43 -10.56 -8.36 34.22
C LEU A 43 -11.17 -7.84 35.52
N ARG A 44 -10.98 -8.54 36.65
CA ARG A 44 -11.50 -8.18 38.00
C ARG A 44 -13.02 -7.97 38.07
N ALA A 45 -13.74 -8.14 36.96
CA ALA A 45 -15.18 -8.03 36.79
C ALA A 45 -15.64 -8.96 35.66
N GLY A 46 -16.78 -9.62 35.85
CA GLY A 46 -17.41 -10.47 34.84
C GLY A 46 -18.12 -9.62 33.78
N ALA A 47 -17.37 -9.17 32.78
CA ALA A 47 -17.91 -8.39 31.68
C ALA A 47 -18.67 -9.30 30.69
N PRO A 48 -19.99 -9.08 30.45
CA PRO A 48 -20.82 -9.98 29.64
C PRO A 48 -20.53 -9.90 28.13
N TRP A 49 -19.70 -8.96 27.67
CA TRP A 49 -19.33 -8.82 26.26
C TRP A 49 -18.15 -9.72 25.84
N ILE A 50 -17.49 -10.39 26.78
CA ILE A 50 -16.35 -11.28 26.50
C ILE A 50 -16.87 -12.53 25.78
N GLY A 51 -16.51 -12.70 24.50
CA GLY A 51 -16.86 -13.86 23.68
C GLY A 51 -18.09 -13.71 22.80
N THR A 52 -18.91 -12.66 22.97
CA THR A 52 -20.11 -12.41 22.15
C THR A 52 -19.81 -12.22 20.67
N ASP A 53 -18.61 -11.73 20.34
CA ASP A 53 -18.18 -11.47 18.97
C ASP A 53 -17.43 -12.66 18.34
N GLY A 54 -17.34 -13.81 19.02
CA GLY A 54 -16.63 -15.00 18.52
C GLY A 54 -15.12 -14.82 18.33
N VAL A 55 -14.55 -13.73 18.84
CA VAL A 55 -13.14 -13.35 18.64
C VAL A 55 -12.20 -14.44 19.15
N TYR A 56 -12.43 -14.97 20.36
CA TYR A 56 -11.60 -16.04 20.91
C TYR A 56 -11.70 -17.35 20.12
N ASP A 57 -12.87 -17.65 19.57
CA ASP A 57 -13.07 -18.87 18.76
C ASP A 57 -12.32 -18.76 17.44
N LEU A 58 -12.48 -17.64 16.73
CA LEU A 58 -11.74 -17.39 15.48
C LEU A 58 -10.24 -17.32 15.70
N GLU A 59 -9.77 -16.63 16.75
CA GLU A 59 -8.34 -16.52 17.06
C GLU A 59 -7.75 -17.88 17.43
N SER A 60 -8.47 -18.72 18.18
CA SER A 60 -7.98 -20.07 18.54
C SER A 60 -7.80 -20.97 17.31
N VAL A 61 -8.73 -20.90 16.35
CA VAL A 61 -8.65 -21.64 15.08
C VAL A 61 -7.54 -21.05 14.19
N ALA A 62 -7.44 -19.72 14.10
CA ALA A 62 -6.37 -19.08 13.34
C ALA A 62 -4.99 -19.43 13.90
N THR A 63 -4.83 -19.42 15.22
CA THR A 63 -3.58 -19.72 15.92
C THR A 63 -3.11 -21.15 15.68
N THR A 64 -4.02 -22.11 15.75
CA THR A 64 -3.72 -23.53 15.47
C THR A 64 -3.31 -23.73 14.00
N VAL A 65 -3.99 -23.07 13.06
CA VAL A 65 -3.67 -23.11 11.62
C VAL A 65 -2.31 -22.49 11.32
N ILE A 66 -1.97 -21.34 11.92
CA ILE A 66 -0.62 -20.75 11.82
C ILE A 66 0.43 -21.71 12.39
N GLY A 67 0.08 -22.41 13.47
CA GLY A 67 0.90 -23.49 14.05
C GLY A 67 1.02 -24.76 13.20
N GLY A 68 0.42 -24.81 12.01
CA GLY A 68 0.56 -25.90 11.05
C GLY A 68 -0.41 -27.07 11.26
N THR A 69 -1.49 -26.89 12.03
CA THR A 69 -2.56 -27.90 12.10
C THR A 69 -3.49 -27.79 10.89
N ALA A 70 -3.69 -28.88 10.16
CA ALA A 70 -4.57 -28.91 9.00
C ALA A 70 -6.06 -28.96 9.43
N LEU A 71 -6.87 -28.04 8.89
CA LEU A 71 -8.33 -28.01 9.12
C LEU A 71 -9.05 -29.24 8.56
N ALA A 72 -8.51 -29.83 7.49
CA ALA A 72 -9.03 -31.06 6.87
C ALA A 72 -8.71 -32.34 7.67
N GLY A 73 -8.02 -32.22 8.81
CA GLY A 73 -7.60 -33.34 9.64
C GLY A 73 -6.40 -34.10 9.09
N GLY A 74 -5.97 -35.13 9.81
CA GLY A 74 -4.90 -36.05 9.38
C GLY A 74 -3.46 -35.58 9.63
N ARG A 75 -3.20 -34.28 9.84
CA ARG A 75 -1.88 -33.74 10.20
C ARG A 75 -1.99 -32.55 11.17
N GLY A 76 -1.30 -32.64 12.31
CA GLY A 76 -1.24 -31.57 13.31
C GLY A 76 -0.44 -31.98 14.55
N GLY A 77 0.21 -31.01 15.18
CA GLY A 77 1.04 -31.22 16.36
C GLY A 77 0.85 -30.14 17.42
N VAL A 78 0.98 -30.54 18.69
CA VAL A 78 0.89 -29.62 19.84
C VAL A 78 2.01 -28.58 19.79
N TRP A 79 3.23 -28.99 19.43
CA TRP A 79 4.39 -28.10 19.38
C TRP A 79 4.25 -26.98 18.34
N GLY A 80 3.69 -27.28 17.17
CA GLY A 80 3.43 -26.26 16.15
C GLY A 80 2.36 -25.26 16.62
N THR A 81 1.29 -25.76 17.24
CA THR A 81 0.25 -24.92 17.85
C THR A 81 0.81 -24.00 18.93
N LEU A 82 1.67 -24.52 19.82
CA LEU A 82 2.35 -23.72 20.84
C LEU A 82 3.19 -22.60 20.20
N GLY A 83 3.90 -22.91 19.11
CA GLY A 83 4.60 -21.90 18.32
C GLY A 83 3.66 -20.83 17.75
N GLY A 84 2.51 -21.24 17.21
CA GLY A 84 1.45 -20.34 16.74
C GLY A 84 0.95 -19.39 17.84
N VAL A 85 0.69 -19.93 19.05
CA VAL A 85 0.26 -19.13 20.21
C VAL A 85 1.31 -18.09 20.60
N LEU A 86 2.59 -18.48 20.61
CA LEU A 86 3.68 -17.55 20.90
C LEU A 86 3.78 -16.43 19.86
N ILE A 87 3.63 -16.76 18.58
CA ILE A 87 3.63 -15.76 17.49
C ILE A 87 2.46 -14.79 17.67
N PHE A 88 1.25 -15.30 17.90
CA PHE A 88 0.07 -14.45 18.14
C PHE A 88 0.26 -13.54 19.36
N GLY A 89 0.80 -14.05 20.47
CA GLY A 89 1.10 -13.23 21.65
C GLY A 89 2.09 -12.11 21.38
N VAL A 90 3.13 -12.37 20.57
CA VAL A 90 4.07 -11.34 20.12
C VAL A 90 3.38 -10.31 19.22
N LEU A 91 2.56 -10.76 18.27
CA LEU A 91 1.82 -9.88 17.37
C LEU A 91 0.83 -8.98 18.13
N ASP A 92 0.10 -9.53 19.10
CA ASP A 92 -0.82 -8.77 19.95
C ASP A 92 -0.07 -7.73 20.79
N THR A 93 1.08 -8.12 21.37
CA THR A 93 1.95 -7.19 22.11
C THR A 93 2.46 -6.07 21.22
N LEU A 94 2.90 -6.38 20.00
CA LEU A 94 3.36 -5.38 19.03
C LEU A 94 2.21 -4.46 18.61
N PHE A 95 1.05 -5.01 18.25
CA PHE A 95 -0.12 -4.23 17.82
C PHE A 95 -0.60 -3.22 18.89
N ASN A 96 -0.56 -3.64 20.15
CA ASN A 96 -0.92 -2.79 21.29
C ASN A 96 0.21 -1.85 21.73
N HIS A 97 1.40 -1.93 21.12
CA HIS A 97 2.51 -1.07 21.47
C HIS A 97 2.24 0.39 21.07
N PRO A 98 2.52 1.38 21.94
CA PRO A 98 2.23 2.80 21.67
C PRO A 98 2.86 3.36 20.39
N ASN A 99 4.02 2.84 19.98
CA ASN A 99 4.72 3.33 18.79
C ASN A 99 4.14 2.82 17.46
N VAL A 100 3.24 1.82 17.46
CA VAL A 100 2.69 1.27 16.20
C VAL A 100 1.79 2.27 15.50
N GLY A 101 0.92 2.98 16.24
CA GLY A 101 0.03 4.00 15.67
C GLY A 101 0.79 5.12 14.94
N PRO A 102 1.75 5.81 15.59
CA PRO A 102 2.57 6.82 14.95
C PRO A 102 3.41 6.30 13.78
N PHE A 103 3.97 5.08 13.90
CA PHE A 103 4.78 4.48 12.85
C PHE A 103 3.92 4.19 11.60
N LEU A 104 2.82 3.46 11.75
CA LEU A 104 1.93 3.13 10.64
C LEU A 104 1.26 4.39 10.07
N GLY A 105 0.78 5.29 10.92
CA GLY A 105 0.16 6.53 10.50
C GLY A 105 1.07 7.36 9.61
N ARG A 106 2.34 7.53 10.01
CA ARG A 106 3.33 8.24 9.19
C ARG A 106 3.58 7.56 7.84
N GLN A 107 3.76 6.23 7.83
CA GLN A 107 3.97 5.49 6.57
C GLN A 107 2.78 5.61 5.62
N LEU A 108 1.55 5.49 6.15
CA LEU A 108 0.33 5.59 5.35
C LEU A 108 0.14 6.99 4.79
N ILE A 109 0.37 8.04 5.58
CA ILE A 109 0.32 9.42 5.09
C ILE A 109 1.38 9.64 3.99
N GLN A 110 2.60 9.15 4.20
CA GLN A 110 3.68 9.23 3.21
C GLN A 110 3.34 8.53 1.90
N ARG A 111 2.62 7.42 1.96
CA ARG A 111 2.23 6.67 0.77
C ARG A 111 1.05 7.31 0.04
N LEU A 112 0.11 7.90 0.78
CA LEU A 112 -1.17 8.34 0.23
C LEU A 112 -1.25 9.84 -0.09
N VAL A 113 -0.50 10.72 0.60
CA VAL A 113 -0.77 12.17 0.54
C VAL A 113 0.50 13.02 0.40
N THR A 114 1.46 12.91 1.32
CA THR A 114 2.58 13.85 1.36
C THR A 114 3.86 13.23 1.91
N SER A 115 5.01 13.60 1.33
CA SER A 115 6.32 13.08 1.74
C SER A 115 6.71 13.48 3.16
N ASN A 116 6.25 14.67 3.61
CA ASN A 116 6.69 15.32 4.85
C ASN A 116 5.49 15.77 5.71
N PRO A 117 4.76 14.84 6.33
CA PRO A 117 3.59 15.18 7.13
C PRO A 117 3.97 15.93 8.42
N SER A 118 3.13 16.86 8.86
CA SER A 118 3.37 17.56 10.12
C SER A 118 3.21 16.63 11.34
N PRO A 119 3.82 16.98 12.48
CA PRO A 119 3.57 16.25 13.72
C PRO A 119 2.10 16.26 14.16
N ALA A 120 1.33 17.30 13.83
CA ALA A 120 -0.09 17.37 14.15
C ALA A 120 -0.91 16.38 13.32
N TYR A 121 -0.56 16.24 12.03
CA TYR A 121 -1.20 15.29 11.14
C TYR A 121 -0.96 13.85 11.59
N VAL A 122 0.30 13.50 11.89
CA VAL A 122 0.62 12.15 12.42
C VAL A 122 -0.14 11.88 13.70
N ARG A 123 -0.22 12.83 14.64
CA ARG A 123 -1.01 12.66 15.89
C ARG A 123 -2.49 12.40 15.63
N ARG A 124 -3.10 13.09 14.65
CA ARG A 124 -4.52 12.89 14.31
C ARG A 124 -4.79 11.49 13.77
N VAL A 125 -3.91 11.00 12.91
CA VAL A 125 -4.02 9.65 12.35
C VAL A 125 -3.73 8.58 13.41
N THR A 126 -2.74 8.82 14.29
CA THR A 126 -2.49 7.96 15.45
C THR A 126 -3.71 7.86 16.35
N ALA A 127 -4.39 8.97 16.65
CA ALA A 127 -5.60 8.93 17.48
C ALA A 127 -6.72 8.08 16.85
N ALA A 128 -6.87 8.14 15.51
CA ALA A 128 -7.80 7.29 14.78
C ALA A 128 -7.39 5.81 14.74
N PHE A 129 -6.08 5.53 14.72
CA PHE A 129 -5.55 4.18 14.88
C PHE A 129 -5.81 3.66 16.30
N ASP A 130 -5.62 4.48 17.32
CA ASP A 130 -5.79 4.07 18.72
C ASP A 130 -7.26 3.80 19.05
N ASN A 131 -8.18 4.60 18.49
CA ASN A 131 -9.62 4.46 18.69
C ASN A 131 -10.42 5.11 17.56
N ASN A 132 -11.26 4.33 16.90
CA ASN A 132 -12.18 4.82 15.85
C ASN A 132 -13.44 5.57 16.36
N GLY A 133 -13.49 5.91 17.64
CA GLY A 133 -14.65 6.48 18.33
C GLY A 133 -15.63 5.44 18.87
N ARG A 134 -15.36 4.14 18.66
CA ARG A 134 -16.14 3.00 19.18
C ARG A 134 -15.30 2.04 20.03
N GLY A 135 -14.08 2.44 20.39
CA GLY A 135 -13.14 1.61 21.14
C GLY A 135 -12.39 0.58 20.30
N VAL A 136 -12.49 0.63 18.96
CA VAL A 136 -11.76 -0.29 18.08
C VAL A 136 -10.43 0.33 17.66
N ARG A 137 -9.34 -0.35 18.01
CA ARG A 137 -7.97 -0.02 17.57
C ARG A 137 -7.72 -0.61 16.18
N GLY A 138 -6.99 0.10 15.31
CA GLY A 138 -6.57 -0.39 14.00
C GLY A 138 -7.64 -0.39 12.91
N ASP A 139 -8.76 0.32 13.08
CA ASP A 139 -9.80 0.42 12.05
C ASP A 139 -9.30 1.21 10.83
N MET A 140 -8.99 0.48 9.75
CA MET A 140 -8.47 1.06 8.51
C MET A 140 -9.40 2.08 7.88
N LYS A 141 -10.73 1.96 8.04
CA LYS A 141 -11.66 2.95 7.49
C LYS A 141 -11.54 4.27 8.23
N ALA A 142 -11.40 4.22 9.57
CA ALA A 142 -11.20 5.41 10.39
C ALA A 142 -9.84 6.06 10.11
N ILE A 143 -8.78 5.25 9.97
CA ILE A 143 -7.42 5.69 9.66
C ILE A 143 -7.39 6.39 8.28
N ILE A 144 -7.91 5.74 7.23
CA ILE A 144 -7.95 6.32 5.88
C ILE A 144 -8.77 7.61 5.86
N LYS A 145 -9.92 7.66 6.57
CA LYS A 145 -10.71 8.88 6.70
C LYS A 145 -9.94 9.99 7.40
N ALA A 146 -9.19 9.68 8.46
CA ALA A 146 -8.38 10.65 9.18
C ALA A 146 -7.22 11.20 8.34
N ILE A 147 -6.68 10.37 7.44
CA ILE A 147 -5.69 10.77 6.44
C ILE A 147 -6.35 11.73 5.44
N LEU A 148 -7.33 11.25 4.68
CA LEU A 148 -7.86 12.00 3.53
C LEU A 148 -8.64 13.27 3.90
N LEU A 149 -9.22 13.35 5.11
CA LEU A 149 -9.97 14.53 5.56
C LEU A 149 -9.13 15.51 6.39
N HIS A 150 -7.82 15.28 6.53
CA HIS A 150 -6.97 16.22 7.24
C HIS A 150 -6.79 17.51 6.41
N PRO A 151 -6.76 18.72 7.01
CA PRO A 151 -6.57 19.97 6.27
C PRO A 151 -5.30 20.01 5.42
N GLU A 152 -4.20 19.39 5.88
CA GLU A 152 -2.95 19.28 5.10
C GLU A 152 -3.10 18.42 3.83
N ALA A 153 -4.09 17.53 3.77
CA ALA A 153 -4.30 16.67 2.61
C ALA A 153 -4.91 17.42 1.41
N SER A 154 -5.57 18.56 1.64
CA SER A 154 -6.24 19.35 0.60
C SER A 154 -5.72 20.78 0.48
N SER A 155 -4.68 21.15 1.24
CA SER A 155 -4.16 22.51 1.21
C SER A 155 -3.42 22.80 -0.10
N ALA A 156 -3.62 23.98 -0.69
CA ALA A 156 -2.87 24.43 -1.87
C ALA A 156 -1.35 24.54 -1.60
N ASP A 157 -0.97 24.75 -0.33
CA ASP A 157 0.42 24.73 0.14
C ASP A 157 0.97 23.30 0.33
N ASN A 158 0.19 22.26 0.02
CA ASN A 158 0.68 20.89 0.06
C ASN A 158 1.80 20.75 -0.97
N THR A 159 3.03 20.59 -0.48
CA THR A 159 4.22 20.33 -1.30
C THR A 159 4.14 18.98 -2.04
N GLY A 160 3.08 18.21 -1.78
CA GLY A 160 2.75 16.99 -2.49
C GLY A 160 3.72 15.86 -2.20
N LYS A 161 3.63 14.82 -3.01
CA LYS A 161 4.58 13.71 -3.00
C LYS A 161 5.24 13.61 -4.36
N PHE A 162 6.56 13.46 -4.38
CA PHE A 162 7.23 13.12 -5.63
C PHE A 162 6.77 11.74 -6.09
N THR A 163 6.29 11.65 -7.32
CA THR A 163 5.64 10.44 -7.82
C THR A 163 6.68 9.32 -7.95
N GLU A 164 6.40 8.18 -7.31
CA GLU A 164 7.20 6.95 -7.46
C GLU A 164 7.29 6.53 -8.93
N PRO A 165 8.39 5.92 -9.40
CA PRO A 165 8.47 5.45 -10.79
C PRO A 165 7.27 4.61 -11.25
N ALA A 166 6.78 3.68 -10.43
CA ALA A 166 5.61 2.85 -10.77
C ALA A 166 4.33 3.69 -10.93
N LEU A 167 4.11 4.68 -10.07
CA LEU A 167 2.99 5.61 -10.17
C LEU A 167 3.15 6.52 -11.39
N PHE A 168 4.36 7.04 -11.64
CA PHE A 168 4.65 7.88 -12.81
C PHE A 168 4.35 7.14 -14.13
N LEU A 169 4.84 5.91 -14.26
CA LEU A 169 4.62 5.07 -15.44
C LEU A 169 3.13 4.79 -15.67
N THR A 170 2.40 4.42 -14.61
CA THR A 170 0.97 4.07 -14.71
C THR A 170 0.08 5.29 -14.89
N THR A 171 0.41 6.43 -14.28
CA THR A 171 -0.32 7.69 -14.48
C THR A 171 -0.09 8.24 -15.87
N PHE A 172 1.15 8.21 -16.38
CA PHE A 172 1.44 8.57 -17.77
C PHE A 172 0.71 7.65 -18.76
N ALA A 173 0.81 6.33 -18.58
CA ALA A 173 0.11 5.38 -19.44
C ALA A 173 -1.42 5.59 -19.42
N ARG A 174 -2.01 5.84 -18.25
CA ARG A 174 -3.45 6.12 -18.12
C ARG A 174 -3.85 7.47 -18.73
N GLY A 175 -3.11 8.54 -18.46
CA GLY A 175 -3.37 9.88 -19.00
C GLY A 175 -3.27 9.94 -20.53
N MET A 176 -2.45 9.06 -21.11
CA MET A 176 -2.26 8.90 -22.54
C MET A 176 -3.14 7.81 -23.16
N ASN A 177 -4.05 7.20 -22.39
CA ASN A 177 -4.89 6.06 -22.81
C ASN A 177 -4.07 4.97 -23.54
N ALA A 178 -2.91 4.62 -22.97
CA ALA A 178 -1.94 3.76 -23.61
C ALA A 178 -2.43 2.30 -23.70
N ASN A 179 -2.26 1.70 -24.87
CA ASN A 179 -2.53 0.28 -25.07
C ASN A 179 -1.28 -0.55 -24.69
N VAL A 180 -1.28 -1.09 -23.48
CA VAL A 180 -0.17 -1.88 -22.94
C VAL A 180 -0.32 -3.36 -23.35
N THR A 181 0.15 -3.70 -24.55
CA THR A 181 0.18 -5.11 -25.01
C THR A 181 1.42 -5.86 -24.51
N ASN A 182 2.51 -5.16 -24.22
CA ASN A 182 3.76 -5.73 -23.72
C ASN A 182 4.13 -5.14 -22.35
N PHE A 183 3.87 -5.90 -21.28
CA PHE A 183 4.19 -5.48 -19.91
C PHE A 183 5.69 -5.27 -19.66
N ARG A 184 6.58 -5.84 -20.49
CA ARG A 184 8.03 -5.67 -20.35
C ARG A 184 8.46 -4.23 -20.55
N THR A 185 7.77 -3.45 -21.39
CA THR A 185 8.08 -2.03 -21.59
C THR A 185 8.00 -1.26 -20.27
N LEU A 186 6.92 -1.45 -19.51
CA LEU A 186 6.75 -0.80 -18.21
C LEU A 186 7.67 -1.39 -17.14
N THR A 187 7.88 -2.71 -17.15
CA THR A 187 8.75 -3.39 -16.17
C THR A 187 10.22 -2.96 -16.34
N ASN A 188 10.71 -2.87 -17.57
CA ASN A 188 12.06 -2.41 -17.89
C ASN A 188 12.23 -0.93 -17.55
N ALA A 189 11.23 -0.10 -17.88
CA ALA A 189 11.24 1.31 -17.51
C ALA A 189 11.32 1.50 -15.99
N GLY A 190 10.52 0.77 -15.22
CA GLY A 190 10.58 0.78 -13.76
C GLY A 190 11.95 0.34 -13.22
N THR A 191 12.52 -0.72 -13.80
CA THR A 191 13.86 -1.21 -13.43
C THR A 191 14.93 -0.13 -13.65
N ASN A 192 14.91 0.54 -14.80
CA ASN A 192 15.86 1.61 -15.13
C ASN A 192 15.70 2.86 -14.24
N MET A 193 14.53 3.03 -13.61
CA MET A 193 14.23 4.09 -12.65
C MET A 193 14.44 3.67 -11.20
N GLY A 194 14.98 2.47 -10.93
CA GLY A 194 15.25 1.98 -9.57
C GLY A 194 14.06 1.33 -8.86
N GLN A 195 12.93 1.13 -9.54
CA GLN A 195 11.73 0.50 -8.98
C GLN A 195 11.17 -0.60 -9.90
N ARG A 196 11.68 -1.83 -9.73
CA ARG A 196 11.13 -3.01 -10.41
C ARG A 196 10.00 -3.62 -9.60
N VAL A 197 8.75 -3.37 -9.99
CA VAL A 197 7.52 -3.85 -9.32
C VAL A 197 7.60 -5.34 -8.98
N TYR A 198 7.20 -5.73 -7.75
CA TYR A 198 7.30 -7.08 -7.17
C TYR A 198 8.70 -7.57 -6.80
N PHE A 199 9.73 -6.77 -7.05
CA PHE A 199 11.12 -7.09 -6.71
C PHE A 199 11.74 -6.00 -5.84
N ALA A 200 11.12 -5.74 -4.69
CA ALA A 200 11.68 -4.85 -3.69
C ALA A 200 13.03 -5.43 -3.19
N PRO A 201 14.10 -4.61 -3.11
CA PRO A 201 15.41 -5.08 -2.67
C PRO A 201 15.47 -5.35 -1.16
N SER A 202 14.50 -4.85 -0.40
CA SER A 202 14.45 -4.99 1.06
C SER A 202 13.01 -5.01 1.59
N VAL A 203 12.84 -5.38 2.86
CA VAL A 203 11.57 -5.27 3.60
C VAL A 203 11.11 -3.82 3.79
N PHE A 204 12.01 -2.85 3.62
CA PHE A 204 11.70 -1.42 3.63
C PHE A 204 11.38 -0.86 2.25
N ASN A 205 11.10 -1.74 1.28
CA ASN A 205 10.79 -1.40 -0.09
C ASN A 205 12.02 -0.88 -0.87
N TYR A 206 11.82 -0.01 -1.88
CA TYR A 206 12.87 0.51 -2.77
C TYR A 206 13.70 1.67 -2.17
N TYR A 207 13.21 2.31 -1.12
CA TYR A 207 13.87 3.42 -0.44
C TYR A 207 13.43 3.49 1.03
N SER A 208 14.27 4.11 1.85
CA SER A 208 14.02 4.31 3.26
C SER A 208 12.93 5.36 3.49
N PRO A 209 11.88 5.05 4.27
CA PRO A 209 10.87 6.04 4.68
C PRO A 209 11.41 7.21 5.51
N ALA A 210 12.66 7.09 6.00
CA ALA A 210 13.34 8.09 6.82
C ALA A 210 14.34 8.95 6.03
N TYR A 211 14.50 8.72 4.72
CA TYR A 211 15.45 9.49 3.91
C TYR A 211 15.09 10.98 3.89
N ARG A 212 16.11 11.82 4.07
CA ARG A 212 16.00 13.28 4.11
C ARG A 212 16.94 13.91 3.11
N LEU A 213 16.46 14.93 2.42
CA LEU A 213 17.24 15.81 1.55
C LEU A 213 17.24 17.21 2.17
N ASN A 214 18.42 17.75 2.48
CA ASN A 214 18.59 19.07 3.11
C ASN A 214 17.72 19.26 4.37
N GLY A 215 17.58 18.21 5.18
CA GLY A 215 16.78 18.21 6.41
C GLY A 215 15.28 17.94 6.22
N ILE A 216 14.76 18.01 4.99
CA ILE A 216 13.37 17.75 4.64
C ILE A 216 13.17 16.28 4.33
N LEU A 217 12.08 15.69 4.82
CA LEU A 217 11.73 14.30 4.56
C LEU A 217 11.27 14.13 3.11
N ALA A 218 12.01 13.36 2.32
CA ALA A 218 11.71 13.15 0.90
C ALA A 218 12.08 11.72 0.46
N PRO A 219 11.40 10.68 0.99
CA PRO A 219 11.79 9.29 0.81
C PRO A 219 11.99 8.89 -0.66
N GLU A 220 11.07 9.35 -1.50
CA GLU A 220 11.00 9.09 -2.95
C GLU A 220 12.24 9.57 -3.72
N LEU A 221 12.89 10.63 -3.22
CA LEU A 221 14.07 11.20 -3.85
C LEU A 221 15.33 10.37 -3.58
N GLN A 222 15.29 9.37 -2.69
CA GLN A 222 16.46 8.51 -2.47
C GLN A 222 16.85 7.71 -3.73
N ILE A 223 15.84 7.31 -4.52
CA ILE A 223 16.06 6.63 -5.81
C ILE A 223 16.08 7.62 -6.98
N TRP A 224 16.09 8.93 -6.70
CA TRP A 224 16.19 9.97 -7.70
C TRP A 224 17.66 10.41 -7.86
N SER A 225 18.26 9.98 -8.95
CA SER A 225 19.59 10.36 -9.41
C SER A 225 19.52 10.97 -10.80
N THR A 226 20.64 11.56 -11.27
CA THR A 226 20.77 12.02 -12.65
C THR A 226 20.44 10.92 -13.67
N ALA A 227 20.83 9.67 -13.39
CA ALA A 227 20.57 8.54 -14.27
C ALA A 227 19.07 8.17 -14.33
N THR A 228 18.39 8.11 -13.18
CA THR A 228 16.96 7.77 -13.14
C THR A 228 16.08 8.91 -13.65
N ALA A 229 16.50 10.17 -13.47
CA ALA A 229 15.86 11.32 -14.06
C ALA A 229 15.89 11.25 -15.59
N LEU A 230 17.06 10.96 -16.16
CA LEU A 230 17.21 10.72 -17.60
C LEU A 230 16.37 9.52 -18.06
N ALA A 231 16.29 8.45 -17.25
CA ALA A 231 15.46 7.29 -17.57
C ALA A 231 13.95 7.63 -17.68
N ARG A 232 13.43 8.54 -16.84
CA ARG A 232 12.04 9.04 -16.96
C ARG A 232 11.83 9.78 -18.26
N THR A 233 12.74 10.68 -18.60
CA THR A 233 12.72 11.43 -19.85
C THR A 233 12.77 10.50 -21.07
N ASN A 234 13.66 9.51 -21.05
CA ASN A 234 13.78 8.51 -22.10
C ASN A 234 12.53 7.64 -22.25
N PHE A 235 11.86 7.30 -21.14
CA PHE A 235 10.60 6.56 -21.18
C PHE A 235 9.51 7.36 -21.91
N VAL A 236 9.32 8.64 -21.56
CA VAL A 236 8.35 9.52 -22.22
C VAL A 236 8.66 9.66 -23.71
N ALA A 237 9.93 9.93 -24.05
CA ALA A 237 10.37 10.02 -25.44
C ALA A 237 10.11 8.71 -26.21
N THR A 238 10.41 7.56 -25.59
CA THR A 238 10.18 6.24 -26.19
C THR A 238 8.69 5.99 -26.42
N ALA A 239 7.84 6.35 -25.46
CA ALA A 239 6.39 6.21 -25.58
C ALA A 239 5.85 7.06 -26.74
N LEU A 240 6.22 8.34 -26.82
CA LEU A 240 5.78 9.25 -27.88
C LEU A 240 6.28 8.86 -29.28
N ASN A 241 7.39 8.11 -29.35
CA ASN A 241 7.97 7.60 -30.59
C ASN A 241 7.53 6.16 -30.93
N GLY A 242 6.49 5.64 -30.26
CA GLY A 242 5.85 4.36 -30.62
C GLY A 242 6.34 3.13 -29.84
N GLY A 243 7.26 3.28 -28.88
CA GLY A 243 7.67 2.19 -27.99
C GLY A 243 6.62 1.82 -26.94
N LEU A 244 5.62 2.68 -26.73
CA LEU A 244 4.40 2.40 -26.00
C LEU A 244 3.24 3.01 -26.80
N PRO A 245 2.28 2.23 -27.33
CA PRO A 245 1.17 2.79 -28.08
C PRO A 245 0.34 3.73 -27.20
N VAL A 246 0.43 5.04 -27.46
CA VAL A 246 -0.30 6.10 -26.76
C VAL A 246 -1.31 6.75 -27.70
N ASP A 247 -2.44 7.20 -27.17
CA ASP A 247 -3.47 7.87 -27.95
C ASP A 247 -3.21 9.38 -28.02
N LEU A 248 -2.82 9.84 -29.22
CA LEU A 248 -2.61 11.26 -29.52
C LEU A 248 -3.81 11.91 -30.24
N ALA A 249 -4.80 11.11 -30.67
CA ALA A 249 -5.94 11.60 -31.43
C ALA A 249 -6.70 12.74 -30.73
N PRO A 250 -6.86 12.75 -29.38
CA PRO A 250 -7.56 13.83 -28.70
C PRO A 250 -6.90 15.21 -28.79
N TYR A 251 -5.62 15.29 -29.16
CA TYR A 251 -4.87 16.54 -29.26
C TYR A 251 -4.85 17.12 -30.69
N ASN A 252 -5.13 16.30 -31.70
CA ASN A 252 -5.11 16.71 -33.12
C ASN A 252 -5.97 17.95 -33.43
N PRO A 253 -7.19 18.12 -32.89
CA PRO A 253 -8.02 19.30 -33.17
C PRO A 253 -7.37 20.62 -32.73
N TYR A 254 -6.46 20.58 -31.75
CA TYR A 254 -5.86 21.76 -31.14
C TYR A 254 -4.45 22.06 -31.68
N ALA A 255 -3.87 21.18 -32.51
CA ALA A 255 -2.48 21.30 -32.97
C ALA A 255 -2.18 22.57 -33.78
N GLY A 256 -3.21 23.18 -34.38
CA GLY A 256 -3.11 24.46 -35.10
C GLY A 256 -3.00 25.68 -34.18
N ASN A 257 -3.43 25.58 -32.92
CA ASN A 257 -3.43 26.68 -31.95
C ASN A 257 -2.62 26.28 -30.70
N PRO A 258 -1.38 26.76 -30.55
CA PRO A 258 -0.51 26.43 -29.42
C PRO A 258 -1.15 26.63 -28.04
N GLU A 259 -1.88 27.72 -27.83
CA GLU A 259 -2.50 28.01 -26.53
C GLU A 259 -3.64 27.03 -26.21
N ALA A 260 -4.45 26.69 -27.22
CA ALA A 260 -5.51 25.70 -27.05
C ALA A 260 -4.94 24.30 -26.79
N LEU A 261 -3.82 23.96 -27.45
CA LEU A 261 -3.13 22.69 -27.23
C LEU A 261 -2.57 22.58 -25.81
N ILE A 262 -1.92 23.65 -25.32
CA ILE A 262 -1.40 23.71 -23.95
C ILE A 262 -2.54 23.53 -22.94
N GLU A 263 -3.67 24.21 -23.14
CA GLU A 263 -4.80 24.13 -22.22
C GLU A 263 -5.45 22.73 -22.19
N VAL A 264 -5.65 22.10 -23.36
CA VAL A 264 -6.17 20.72 -23.40
C VAL A 264 -5.22 19.73 -22.73
N ALA A 265 -3.90 19.90 -22.92
CA ALA A 265 -2.91 19.06 -22.26
C ALA A 265 -2.85 19.32 -20.74
N ASN A 266 -2.96 20.57 -20.30
CA ASN A 266 -3.07 20.95 -18.88
C ASN A 266 -4.26 20.24 -18.21
N VAL A 267 -5.44 20.31 -18.81
CA VAL A 267 -6.64 19.68 -18.23
C VAL A 267 -6.52 18.15 -18.23
N ARG A 268 -6.07 17.55 -19.33
CA ARG A 268 -6.01 16.08 -19.47
C ARG A 268 -4.92 15.41 -18.64
N LEU A 269 -3.75 16.04 -18.52
CA LEU A 269 -2.59 15.43 -17.85
C LEU A 269 -2.38 15.95 -16.42
N MET A 270 -2.76 17.20 -16.14
CA MET A 270 -2.47 17.88 -14.87
C MET A 270 -3.73 18.35 -14.14
N GLY A 271 -4.93 18.03 -14.63
CA GLY A 271 -6.18 18.46 -14.00
C GLY A 271 -6.36 19.98 -13.94
N GLY A 272 -5.66 20.74 -14.80
CA GLY A 272 -5.74 22.21 -14.83
C GLY A 272 -4.73 22.94 -13.94
N GLN A 273 -3.83 22.24 -13.25
CA GLN A 273 -2.92 22.81 -12.24
C GLN A 273 -1.53 23.24 -12.78
N MET A 274 -1.38 23.42 -14.09
CA MET A 274 -0.12 23.87 -14.69
C MET A 274 0.32 25.26 -14.19
N SER A 275 1.57 25.39 -13.78
CA SER A 275 2.15 26.67 -13.34
C SER A 275 2.32 27.66 -14.51
N ALA A 276 2.39 28.95 -14.18
CA ALA A 276 2.61 30.00 -15.18
C ALA A 276 3.99 29.88 -15.82
N GLU A 277 5.00 29.49 -15.04
CA GLU A 277 6.37 29.26 -15.46
C GLU A 277 6.45 28.11 -16.47
N MET A 278 5.80 26.99 -16.17
CA MET A 278 5.77 25.84 -17.06
C MET A 278 5.03 26.14 -18.36
N ARG A 279 3.89 26.86 -18.28
CA ARG A 279 3.14 27.31 -19.46
C ARG A 279 4.01 28.17 -20.37
N GLN A 280 4.77 29.11 -19.80
CA GLN A 280 5.68 29.96 -20.56
C GLN A 280 6.82 29.15 -21.21
N ALA A 281 7.42 28.20 -20.48
CA ALA A 281 8.47 27.34 -21.02
C ALA A 281 7.97 26.48 -22.21
N ILE A 282 6.74 25.96 -22.15
CA ILE A 282 6.14 25.22 -23.27
C ILE A 282 5.90 26.13 -24.47
N ARG A 283 5.40 27.35 -24.24
CA ARG A 283 5.18 28.33 -25.32
C ARG A 283 6.46 28.64 -26.09
N GLU A 284 7.56 28.85 -25.37
CA GLU A 284 8.88 29.11 -25.98
C GLU A 284 9.39 27.90 -26.77
N ALA A 285 9.23 26.69 -26.23
CA ALA A 285 9.65 25.46 -26.90
C ALA A 285 8.78 25.08 -28.12
N LEU A 286 7.57 25.63 -28.26
CA LEU A 286 6.72 25.42 -29.42
C LEU A 286 7.02 26.36 -30.59
N ALA A 287 7.72 27.48 -30.36
CA ALA A 287 8.07 28.43 -31.41
C ALA A 287 8.80 27.79 -32.63
N PRO A 288 9.76 26.86 -32.46
CA PRO A 288 10.43 26.22 -33.60
C PRO A 288 9.63 25.05 -34.23
N ALA A 289 8.54 24.59 -33.62
CA ALA A 289 7.83 23.39 -34.07
C ALA A 289 6.97 23.66 -35.33
N THR A 290 7.28 22.93 -36.40
CA THR A 290 6.73 23.18 -37.74
C THR A 290 5.52 22.32 -38.07
N THR A 291 5.45 21.10 -37.52
CA THR A 291 4.36 20.15 -37.81
C THR A 291 3.40 19.99 -36.62
N ALA A 292 2.14 19.65 -36.93
CA ALA A 292 1.12 19.38 -35.91
C ALA A 292 1.55 18.26 -34.93
N THR A 293 2.11 17.18 -35.47
CA THR A 293 2.60 16.04 -34.68
C THR A 293 3.77 16.43 -33.78
N GLU A 294 4.70 17.25 -34.28
CA GLU A 294 5.83 17.75 -33.50
C GLU A 294 5.35 18.62 -32.34
N ARG A 295 4.41 19.54 -32.58
CA ARG A 295 3.81 20.37 -31.51
C ARG A 295 3.16 19.52 -30.42
N ILE A 296 2.33 18.56 -30.79
CA ILE A 296 1.66 17.66 -29.84
C ILE A 296 2.71 16.90 -29.00
N ARG A 297 3.70 16.29 -29.66
CA ARG A 297 4.74 15.52 -28.96
C ARG A 297 5.57 16.40 -28.04
N THR A 298 5.94 17.60 -28.46
CA THR A 298 6.72 18.56 -27.66
C THR A 298 5.95 18.98 -26.41
N VAL A 299 4.66 19.34 -26.53
CA VAL A 299 3.84 19.70 -25.35
C VAL A 299 3.79 18.56 -24.36
N ILE A 300 3.45 17.34 -24.82
CA ILE A 300 3.28 16.19 -23.92
C ILE A 300 4.61 15.78 -23.29
N TYR A 301 5.70 15.84 -24.07
CA TYR A 301 7.04 15.54 -23.56
C TYR A 301 7.46 16.52 -22.46
N LEU A 302 7.30 17.82 -22.68
CA LEU A 302 7.65 18.84 -21.68
C LEU A 302 6.76 18.74 -20.44
N ILE A 303 5.47 18.43 -20.62
CA ILE A 303 4.57 18.21 -19.49
C ILE A 303 5.03 17.02 -18.66
N ALA A 304 5.16 15.85 -19.28
CA ALA A 304 5.45 14.63 -18.56
C ALA A 304 6.87 14.60 -17.94
N THR A 305 7.79 15.43 -18.42
CA THR A 305 9.16 15.54 -17.88
C THR A 305 9.34 16.69 -16.89
N SER A 306 8.36 17.59 -16.77
CA SER A 306 8.35 18.66 -15.78
C SER A 306 8.28 18.14 -14.35
N MET A 307 8.70 18.98 -13.39
CA MET A 307 8.53 18.68 -11.97
C MET A 307 7.07 18.82 -11.52
N ASP A 308 6.32 19.74 -12.12
CA ASP A 308 4.90 19.95 -11.78
C ASP A 308 4.05 18.70 -12.06
N TYR A 309 4.35 17.95 -13.12
CA TYR A 309 3.69 16.68 -13.42
C TYR A 309 4.19 15.52 -12.54
N GLN A 310 5.45 15.59 -12.10
CA GLN A 310 6.08 14.54 -11.30
C GLN A 310 5.83 14.70 -9.79
N VAL A 311 5.05 15.69 -9.37
CA VAL A 311 4.59 15.87 -8.00
C VAL A 311 3.09 15.65 -7.95
N GLU A 312 2.66 14.65 -7.20
CA GLU A 312 1.26 14.36 -6.92
C GLU A 312 0.75 15.32 -5.85
N ARG A 313 -0.37 15.99 -6.10
CA ARG A 313 -1.00 16.99 -5.22
C ARG A 313 -2.44 16.60 -4.90
#